data_AF-A0A3B8P2V5-F1
#
_entry.id   AF-A0A3B8P2V5-F1
#
_cell.length_a   1.000
_cell.length_b   1.000
_cell.length_c   1.000
_cell.angle_alpha   90.00
_cell.angle_beta   90.00
_cell.angle_gamma   90.00
#
_symmetry.space_group_name_H-M   'P 1'
#
loop_
_entity.id
_entity.type
_entity.pdbx_description
1 polymer ?
#
loop_
_entity_poly.entity_id
_entity_poly.type
_entity_poly.pdbx_seq_one_letter_code
_entity_poly.pdbx_strand_id
1 'polypeptide(L)' 'IDPSKAQGSHFAQRSAEFVAQMQAAGLSRLPGERRYRERAIAAQQGVALTQQELDALQALRN' A
#
# COMPACT_ATOMS: atom_id res chain seq x y z
N ILE A 1 -8.20 8.65 -15.29
CA ILE A 1 -7.90 7.69 -16.39
C ILE A 1 -8.72 6.45 -16.12
N ASP A 2 -9.49 5.99 -17.10
CA ASP A 2 -10.22 4.72 -17.01
C ASP A 2 -9.47 3.65 -17.82
N PRO A 3 -8.76 2.71 -17.18
CA PRO A 3 -7.97 1.71 -17.88
C PRO A 3 -8.85 0.73 -18.67
N SER A 4 -10.15 0.63 -18.39
CA SER A 4 -11.07 -0.23 -19.14
C SER A 4 -11.35 0.28 -20.57
N LYS A 5 -11.24 1.60 -20.77
CA LYS A 5 -11.53 2.28 -22.04
C LYS A 5 -10.38 2.22 -23.06
N ALA A 6 -9.22 1.71 -22.67
CA ALA A 6 -8.07 1.48 -23.55
C ALA A 6 -7.64 0.02 -23.46
N GLN A 7 -8.18 -0.85 -24.34
CA GLN A 7 -7.83 -2.29 -24.41
C GLN A 7 -7.74 -2.94 -23.01
N GLY A 8 -8.78 -2.72 -22.20
CA GLY A 8 -8.76 -2.85 -20.73
C GLY A 8 -8.45 -4.22 -20.16
N SER A 9 -8.56 -5.27 -20.96
CA SER A 9 -8.15 -6.63 -20.61
C SER A 9 -6.64 -6.80 -20.44
N HIS A 10 -5.81 -5.92 -21.02
CA HIS A 10 -4.36 -6.07 -21.01
C HIS A 10 -3.62 -5.22 -19.98
N PHE A 11 -4.25 -4.19 -19.38
CA PHE A 11 -3.50 -3.29 -18.49
C PHE A 11 -3.02 -3.98 -17.22
N ALA A 12 -3.89 -4.75 -16.56
CA ALA A 12 -3.53 -5.49 -15.35
C ALA A 12 -2.38 -6.49 -15.64
N GLN A 13 -2.50 -7.25 -16.73
CA GLN A 13 -1.46 -8.18 -17.17
C GLN A 13 -0.13 -7.45 -17.44
N ARG A 14 -0.13 -6.39 -18.26
CA ARG A 14 1.09 -5.62 -18.55
C ARG A 14 1.72 -5.03 -17.29
N SER A 15 0.90 -4.59 -16.34
CA SER A 15 1.40 -4.04 -15.08
C SER A 15 2.07 -5.10 -14.21
N ALA A 16 1.56 -6.35 -14.21
CA ALA A 16 2.17 -7.47 -13.52
C ALA A 16 3.48 -7.91 -14.19
N GLU A 17 3.51 -7.99 -15.51
CA GLU A 17 4.72 -8.30 -16.29
C GLU A 17 5.82 -7.27 -16.06
N PHE A 18 5.46 -5.98 -16.07
CA PHE A 18 6.40 -4.89 -15.79
C PHE A 18 6.98 -5.01 -14.37
N VAL A 19 6.15 -5.27 -13.37
CA VAL A 19 6.60 -5.50 -11.99
C VAL A 19 7.60 -6.65 -11.91
N ALA A 20 7.32 -7.78 -12.58
CA ALA A 20 8.22 -8.92 -12.61
C ALA A 20 9.58 -8.57 -13.26
N GLN A 21 9.57 -7.78 -14.34
CA GLN A 21 10.81 -7.31 -14.99
C GLN A 21 11.61 -6.37 -14.09
N MET A 22 10.96 -5.46 -13.37
CA MET A 22 11.65 -4.58 -12.41
C MET A 22 12.32 -5.38 -11.30
N GLN A 23 11.65 -6.40 -10.77
CA GLN A 23 12.21 -7.29 -9.75
C GLN A 23 13.41 -8.07 -10.30
N ALA A 24 13.31 -8.62 -11.52
CA ALA A 24 14.41 -9.30 -12.19
C ALA A 24 15.61 -8.38 -12.43
N ALA A 25 15.38 -7.08 -12.65
CA ALA A 25 16.42 -6.05 -12.77
C ALA A 25 17.01 -5.61 -11.42
N GLY A 26 16.62 -6.21 -10.30
CA GLY A 26 17.19 -5.94 -8.97
C GLY A 26 16.42 -4.89 -8.16
N LEU A 27 15.24 -4.46 -8.59
CA LEU A 27 14.40 -3.62 -7.75
C LEU A 27 13.88 -4.43 -6.55
N SER A 28 14.46 -4.15 -5.38
CA SER A 28 14.19 -4.90 -4.15
C SER A 28 12.85 -4.55 -3.48
N ARG A 29 12.20 -3.45 -3.89
CA ARG A 29 10.96 -2.99 -3.27
C ARG A 29 10.07 -2.25 -4.24
N LEU A 30 8.78 -2.58 -4.24
CA LEU A 30 7.79 -1.87 -5.06
C LEU A 30 7.22 -0.64 -4.33
N PRO A 31 6.85 0.43 -5.08
CA PRO A 31 6.10 1.53 -4.54
C PRO A 31 4.84 1.05 -3.81
N GLY A 32 4.69 1.44 -2.55
CA GLY A 32 3.54 1.05 -1.73
C GLY A 32 3.68 -0.27 -0.99
N GLU A 33 4.69 -1.09 -1.26
CA GLU A 33 4.89 -2.38 -0.57
C GLU A 33 5.01 -2.22 0.95
N ARG A 34 5.74 -1.18 1.43
CA ARG A 34 5.76 -0.81 2.85
C ARG A 34 4.36 -0.68 3.42
N ARG A 35 3.54 0.13 2.75
CA ARG A 35 2.19 0.48 3.22
C ARG A 35 1.26 -0.74 3.20
N TYR A 36 1.43 -1.63 2.23
CA TYR A 36 0.70 -2.91 2.23
C TYR A 36 1.07 -3.78 3.43
N ARG A 37 2.37 -3.89 3.77
CA ARG A 37 2.81 -4.63 4.95
C ARG A 37 2.28 -3.99 6.25
N GLU A 38 2.42 -2.67 6.41
CA GLU A 38 1.89 -1.95 7.58
C GLU A 38 0.37 -2.10 7.71
N ARG A 39 -0.39 -2.05 6.60
CA ARG A 39 -1.84 -2.29 6.62
C ARG A 39 -2.19 -3.71 7.05
N ALA A 40 -1.44 -4.71 6.61
CA ALA A 40 -1.65 -6.10 7.03
C ALA A 40 -1.39 -6.27 8.53
N ILE A 41 -0.32 -5.67 9.05
CA ILE A 41 -0.02 -5.64 10.49
C ILE A 41 -1.15 -4.95 11.25
N ALA A 42 -1.55 -3.75 10.83
CA ALA A 42 -2.60 -2.99 11.49
C ALA A 42 -3.96 -3.69 11.47
N ALA A 43 -4.28 -4.42 10.41
CA ALA A 43 -5.51 -5.22 10.33
C ALA A 43 -5.53 -6.38 11.35
N GLN A 44 -4.36 -6.91 11.72
CA GLN A 44 -4.23 -8.01 12.68
C GLN A 44 -4.07 -7.53 14.12
N GLN A 45 -3.34 -6.43 14.33
CA GLN A 45 -2.84 -5.99 15.64
C GLN A 45 -3.44 -4.66 16.09
N GLY A 46 -4.20 -3.97 15.25
CA GLY A 46 -4.59 -2.58 15.44
C GLY A 46 -3.50 -1.59 15.01
N VAL A 47 -3.86 -0.31 14.94
CA VAL A 47 -2.92 0.77 14.62
C VAL A 47 -2.16 1.15 15.89
N ALA A 48 -0.84 0.98 15.88
CA ALA A 48 0.00 1.35 17.00
C ALA A 48 0.02 2.88 17.20
N LEU A 49 -0.18 3.30 18.44
CA LEU A 49 -0.03 4.67 18.91
C LEU A 49 0.79 4.66 20.18
N THR A 50 1.58 5.70 20.40
CA THR A 50 2.13 5.97 21.72
C THR A 50 1.01 6.45 22.66
N GLN A 51 1.21 6.29 23.97
CA GLN A 51 0.25 6.80 24.96
C GLN A 51 0.03 8.30 24.81
N GLN A 52 1.11 9.06 24.56
CA GLN A 52 1.04 10.51 24.35
C GLN A 52 0.18 10.89 23.14
N GLU A 53 0.31 10.19 22.02
CA GLU A 53 -0.53 10.42 20.83
C GLU A 53 -2.00 10.09 21.11
N LEU A 54 -2.26 8.99 21.82
CA LEU A 54 -3.62 8.62 22.19
C LEU A 54 -4.27 9.67 23.10
N ASP A 55 -3.56 10.14 24.12
CA ASP A 55 -4.06 11.16 25.05
C ASP A 55 -4.35 12.48 24.31
N ALA A 56 -3.45 12.90 23.41
CA ALA A 56 -3.65 14.10 22.59
C ALA A 56 -4.89 13.97 21.67
N LEU A 57 -5.09 12.82 21.04
CA LEU A 57 -6.28 12.56 20.21
C LEU A 57 -7.57 12.56 21.04
N GLN A 58 -7.54 12.01 22.25
CA GLN A 58 -8.69 12.00 23.16
C GLN A 58 -9.05 13.41 23.66
N ALA A 59 -8.06 14.28 23.87
CA ALA A 59 -8.29 15.66 24.28
C ALA A 59 -8.98 16.51 23.19
N LEU A 60 -8.75 16.20 21.91
CA LEU A 60 -9.40 16.86 20.77
C LEU A 60 -10.87 16.45 20.57
N ARG A 61 -11.34 15.42 21.28
CA ARG A 61 -12.72 14.93 21.18
C ARG A 61 -13.72 15.85 21.90
N ASN A 62 -13.25 16.87 22.61
CA ASN A 62 -14.06 17.79 23.41
C ASN A 62 -14.47 19.04 22.62
#